data_AF-A0A2D6M8S0-F1
#
_entry.id   AF-A0A2D6M8S0-F1
#
_cell.length_a   1.000
_cell.length_b   1.000
_cell.length_c   1.000
_cell.angle_alpha   90.00
_cell.angle_beta   90.00
_cell.angle_gamma   90.00
#
_symmetry.space_group_name_H-M   'P 1'
#
loop_
_entity.id
_entity.type
_entity.pdbx_description
1 polymer ?
#
loop_
_entity_poly.entity_id
_entity_poly.type
_entity_poly.pdbx_seq_one_letter_code
_entity_poly.pdbx_strand_id
1 'polypeptide(L)'
;MSLEIPVYGIVAWLYFVVWFFAVAKYLHMRKDGTYEDVPKFFRWCLFLGLVPGLILDVIFNVTYGTVYFRELPKEWTFSQRVDRLLDDARKGSRQHDRALWWADVLNNIDPGHV
;
A
#
# COMPACT_ATOMS: atom_id res chain seq x y z
N MET A 1 -32.30 4.86 8.27
CA MET A 1 -30.85 4.65 8.50
C MET A 1 -30.50 5.49 9.71
N SER A 2 -29.99 4.91 10.80
CA SER A 2 -29.67 5.68 12.02
C SER A 2 -28.54 6.67 11.71
N LEU A 3 -28.64 7.90 12.23
CA LEU A 3 -27.63 8.96 12.05
C LEU A 3 -26.24 8.52 12.57
N GLU A 4 -26.23 7.57 13.49
CA GLU A 4 -25.05 6.96 14.10
C GLU A 4 -24.11 6.32 13.07
N ILE A 5 -24.64 5.62 12.06
CA ILE A 5 -23.82 4.91 11.07
C ILE A 5 -22.95 5.90 10.26
N PRO A 6 -23.51 6.98 9.67
CA PRO A 6 -22.69 8.03 9.04
C PRO A 6 -21.67 8.67 9.97
N VAL A 7 -22.04 8.95 11.23
CA VAL A 7 -21.13 9.57 12.21
C VAL A 7 -19.94 8.65 12.51
N TYR A 8 -20.18 7.36 12.77
CA TYR A 8 -19.11 6.39 12.95
C TYR A 8 -18.23 6.25 11.71
N GLY A 9 -18.82 6.30 10.52
CA GLY A 9 -18.08 6.31 9.26
C GLY A 9 -17.13 7.49 9.14
N ILE A 10 -17.59 8.70 9.46
CA ILE A 10 -16.76 9.92 9.42
C ILE A 10 -15.63 9.86 10.45
N VAL A 11 -15.91 9.44 11.68
CA VAL A 11 -14.89 9.32 12.74
C VAL A 11 -13.84 8.29 12.35
N ALA A 12 -14.24 7.13 11.83
CA ALA A 12 -13.32 6.11 11.36
C ALA A 12 -12.45 6.61 10.19
N TRP A 13 -13.04 7.36 9.26
CA TRP A 13 -12.32 7.97 8.14
C TRP A 13 -11.29 9.00 8.61
N LEU A 14 -11.67 9.91 9.50
CA LEU A 14 -10.75 10.90 10.08
C LEU A 14 -9.60 10.22 10.85
N TYR A 15 -9.91 9.19 11.62
CA TYR A 15 -8.91 8.37 12.29
C TYR A 15 -7.93 7.76 11.27
N PHE A 16 -8.45 7.18 10.18
CA PHE A 16 -7.62 6.56 9.14
C PHE A 16 -6.71 7.58 8.46
N VAL A 17 -7.21 8.78 8.17
CA VAL A 17 -6.42 9.88 7.59
C VAL A 17 -5.30 10.31 8.53
N VAL A 18 -5.60 10.56 9.81
CA VAL A 18 -4.59 10.94 10.82
C VAL A 18 -3.54 9.84 10.95
N TRP A 19 -3.98 8.58 10.98
CA TRP A 19 -3.10 7.43 11.07
C TRP A 19 -2.19 7.30 9.84
N PHE A 20 -2.72 7.53 8.63
CA PHE A 20 -1.93 7.52 7.39
C PHE A 20 -0.82 8.57 7.41
N PHE A 21 -1.14 9.80 7.82
CA PHE A 21 -0.13 10.85 8.00
C PHE A 21 0.91 10.52 9.07
N ALA A 22 0.48 9.87 10.16
CA ALA A 22 1.39 9.44 11.21
C ALA A 22 2.37 8.37 10.72
N VAL A 23 1.92 7.40 9.91
CA VAL A 23 2.81 6.42 9.26
C VAL A 23 3.73 7.08 8.27
N ALA A 24 3.23 7.94 7.38
CA ALA A 24 4.07 8.63 6.39
C ALA A 24 5.18 9.43 7.06
N LYS A 25 4.85 10.18 8.12
CA LYS A 25 5.83 10.90 8.93
C LYS A 25 6.83 9.96 9.60
N TYR A 26 6.37 8.85 10.18
CA TYR A 26 7.25 7.85 10.79
C TYR A 26 8.22 7.21 9.78
N LEU A 27 7.75 6.91 8.56
CA LEU A 27 8.60 6.39 7.48
C LEU A 27 9.64 7.41 7.05
N HIS A 28 9.29 8.70 7.00
CA HIS A 28 10.23 9.78 6.73
C HIS A 28 11.29 9.88 7.84
N MET A 29 10.88 9.90 9.11
CA MET A 29 11.79 9.88 10.26
C MET A 29 12.72 8.65 10.27
N ARG A 30 12.23 7.50 9.78
CA ARG A 30 13.04 6.29 9.64
C ARG A 30 14.08 6.43 8.54
N LYS A 31 13.75 7.05 7.40
CA LYS A 31 14.71 7.35 6.33
C LYS A 31 15.79 8.34 6.80
N ASP A 32 15.39 9.32 7.61
CA ASP A 32 16.29 10.37 8.14
C ASP A 32 17.09 9.94 9.39
N GLY A 33 16.82 8.76 9.94
CA GLY A 33 17.47 8.26 11.16
C GLY A 33 16.99 8.89 12.48
N THR A 34 15.96 9.75 12.46
CA THR A 34 15.43 10.49 13.62
C THR A 34 14.33 9.75 14.40
N TYR A 35 14.04 8.50 14.03
CA TYR A 35 12.95 7.71 14.62
C TYR A 35 13.23 7.19 16.05
N GLU A 36 14.44 7.33 16.56
CA GLU A 36 14.83 6.86 17.90
C GLU A 36 14.05 7.57 19.01
N ASP A 37 13.66 8.82 18.78
CA ASP A 37 12.87 9.65 19.68
C ASP A 37 11.41 9.17 19.84
N VAL A 38 10.95 8.28 18.97
CA VAL A 38 9.57 7.75 19.03
C VAL A 38 9.53 6.57 20.02
N PRO A 39 8.70 6.61 21.09
CA PRO A 39 8.61 5.52 22.03
C PRO A 39 8.21 4.20 21.34
N LYS A 40 8.81 3.08 21.78
CA LYS A 40 8.59 1.75 21.17
C LYS A 40 7.10 1.36 21.09
N PHE A 41 6.31 1.74 22.10
CA PHE A 41 4.87 1.51 22.11
C PHE A 41 4.17 2.14 20.90
N PHE A 42 4.44 3.42 20.60
CA PHE A 42 3.85 4.11 19.45
C PHE A 42 4.29 3.50 18.12
N ARG A 43 5.55 3.06 18.03
CA ARG A 43 6.03 2.32 16.84
C ARG A 43 5.22 1.06 16.60
N TRP A 44 4.97 0.27 17.65
CA TRP A 44 4.14 -0.92 17.57
C TRP A 44 2.70 -0.63 17.17
N CYS A 45 2.08 0.40 17.74
CA CYS A 45 0.72 0.80 17.36
C CYS A 45 0.63 1.25 15.89
N LEU A 46 1.63 1.98 15.39
CA LEU A 46 1.70 2.37 13.98
C LEU A 46 1.81 1.14 13.08
N PHE A 47 2.65 0.16 13.43
CA PHE A 47 2.77 -1.08 12.68
C PHE A 47 1.46 -1.90 12.67
N LEU A 48 0.76 -2.00 13.79
CA LEU A 48 -0.52 -2.71 13.86
C LEU A 48 -1.59 -2.06 12.97
N GLY A 49 -1.59 -0.74 12.86
CA GLY A 49 -2.50 -0.04 11.95
C GLY A 49 -2.21 -0.29 10.46
N LEU A 50 -1.03 -0.81 10.10
CA LEU A 50 -0.72 -1.18 8.71
C LEU A 50 -1.47 -2.44 8.28
N VAL A 51 -1.92 -3.26 9.24
CA VAL A 51 -2.56 -4.54 8.97
C VAL A 51 -3.83 -4.38 8.09
N PRO A 52 -4.78 -3.48 8.39
CA PRO A 52 -5.90 -3.23 7.49
C PRO A 52 -5.47 -2.80 6.08
N GLY A 53 -4.43 -1.95 5.96
CA GLY A 53 -3.91 -1.52 4.66
C GLY A 53 -3.32 -2.69 3.86
N LEU A 54 -2.55 -3.56 4.52
CA LEU A 54 -2.01 -4.77 3.91
C LEU A 54 -3.11 -5.74 3.48
N ILE A 55 -4.15 -5.93 4.31
CA ILE A 55 -5.30 -6.78 3.96
C ILE A 55 -6.01 -6.24 2.71
N LEU A 56 -6.24 -4.92 2.65
CA LEU A 56 -6.86 -4.28 1.49
C LEU A 56 -6.01 -4.46 0.23
N ASP A 57 -4.69 -4.33 0.34
CA ASP A 57 -3.78 -4.54 -0.79
C ASP A 57 -3.77 -6.00 -1.27
N VAL A 58 -3.77 -6.97 -0.34
CA VAL A 58 -3.90 -8.40 -0.68
C VAL A 58 -5.22 -8.66 -1.41
N ILE A 59 -6.34 -8.13 -0.91
CA ILE A 59 -7.65 -8.26 -1.57
C ILE A 59 -7.62 -7.62 -2.96
N PHE A 60 -7.06 -6.42 -3.08
CA PHE A 60 -6.93 -5.71 -4.36
C PHE A 60 -6.08 -6.51 -5.36
N ASN A 61 -4.96 -7.08 -4.92
CA ASN A 61 -4.09 -7.91 -5.75
C ASN A 61 -4.78 -9.18 -6.25
N VAL A 62 -5.50 -9.88 -5.37
CA VAL A 62 -6.26 -11.10 -5.71
C VAL A 62 -7.44 -10.81 -6.63
N THR A 63 -8.11 -9.67 -6.47
CA THR A 63 -9.31 -9.35 -7.24
C THR A 63 -8.95 -8.58 -8.52
N TYR A 64 -8.63 -7.30 -8.38
CA TYR A 64 -8.29 -6.41 -9.49
C TYR A 64 -7.03 -6.88 -10.21
N GLY A 65 -5.96 -7.21 -9.46
CA GLY A 65 -4.70 -7.65 -10.05
C GLY A 65 -4.85 -8.89 -10.92
N THR A 66 -5.66 -9.88 -10.49
CA THR A 66 -5.93 -11.07 -11.30
C THR A 66 -6.67 -10.77 -12.58
N VAL A 67 -7.69 -9.93 -12.54
CA VAL A 67 -8.42 -9.53 -13.76
C VAL A 67 -7.51 -8.72 -14.69
N TYR A 68 -6.75 -7.78 -14.12
CA TYR A 68 -5.92 -6.84 -14.85
C TYR A 68 -4.71 -7.51 -15.52
N PHE A 69 -3.97 -8.37 -14.81
CA PHE A 69 -2.82 -9.08 -15.37
C PHE A 69 -3.18 -10.43 -16.00
N ARG A 70 -4.42 -10.91 -15.82
CA ARG A 70 -4.94 -12.19 -16.35
C ARG A 70 -4.12 -13.40 -15.87
N GLU A 71 -3.61 -13.34 -14.65
CA GLU A 71 -2.90 -14.42 -13.97
C GLU A 71 -3.26 -14.44 -12.48
N LEU A 72 -3.09 -15.57 -11.79
CA LEU A 72 -3.27 -15.63 -10.34
C LEU A 72 -2.05 -15.02 -9.63
N PRO A 73 -2.23 -14.33 -8.49
CA PRO A 73 -1.11 -13.73 -7.77
C PRO A 73 -0.24 -14.85 -7.19
N LYS A 74 1.08 -14.73 -7.39
CA LYS A 74 2.08 -15.55 -6.70
C LYS A 74 2.65 -14.82 -5.48
N GLU A 75 2.44 -13.51 -5.46
CA GLU A 75 2.88 -12.56 -4.44
C GLU A 75 1.71 -12.18 -3.52
N TRP A 76 2.02 -11.69 -2.32
CA TRP A 76 1.01 -11.20 -1.40
C TRP A 76 0.49 -9.83 -1.81
N THR A 77 1.40 -8.88 -2.06
CA THR A 77 1.05 -7.49 -2.35
C THR A 77 0.97 -7.20 -3.84
N PHE A 78 0.21 -6.18 -4.21
CA PHE A 78 0.11 -5.76 -5.61
C PHE A 78 1.44 -5.18 -6.11
N SER A 79 2.15 -4.42 -5.26
CA SER A 79 3.46 -3.84 -5.59
C SER A 79 4.51 -4.92 -5.91
N GLN A 80 4.61 -5.98 -5.09
CA GLN A 80 5.53 -7.10 -5.34
C GLN A 80 5.27 -7.78 -6.69
N ARG A 81 3.99 -7.88 -7.08
CA ARG A 81 3.62 -8.46 -8.35
C ARG A 81 4.01 -7.57 -9.52
N VAL A 82 3.83 -6.27 -9.40
CA VAL A 82 4.30 -5.29 -10.38
C VAL A 82 5.82 -5.42 -10.53
N ASP A 83 6.55 -5.43 -9.43
CA ASP A 83 8.02 -5.58 -9.40
C ASP A 83 8.48 -6.84 -10.16
N ARG A 84 7.91 -8.01 -9.84
CA ARG A 84 8.21 -9.26 -10.57
C ARG A 84 7.93 -9.14 -12.07
N LEU A 85 6.81 -8.52 -12.46
CA LEU A 85 6.43 -8.40 -13.87
C LEU A 85 7.31 -7.38 -14.63
N LEU A 86 7.95 -6.45 -13.92
CA LEU A 86 9.00 -5.59 -14.47
C LEU A 86 10.30 -6.36 -14.68
N ASP A 87 10.67 -7.19 -13.71
CA ASP A 87 11.89 -8.01 -13.73
C ASP A 87 11.82 -9.19 -14.71
N ASP A 88 10.61 -9.60 -15.12
CA ASP A 88 10.44 -10.72 -16.02
C ASP A 88 11.10 -10.46 -17.39
N ALA A 89 11.92 -11.40 -17.86
CA ALA A 89 12.83 -11.23 -19.00
C ALA A 89 12.12 -11.01 -20.35
N ARG A 90 10.79 -11.16 -20.41
CA ARG A 90 9.95 -10.89 -21.59
C ARG A 90 9.58 -9.42 -21.70
N LYS A 91 10.59 -8.56 -21.81
CA LYS A 91 10.42 -7.14 -22.13
C LYS A 91 9.59 -7.01 -23.43
N GLY A 92 8.56 -6.18 -23.39
CA GLY A 92 7.61 -5.97 -24.51
C GLY A 92 6.41 -6.93 -24.52
N SER A 93 6.21 -7.74 -23.48
CA SER A 93 4.93 -8.43 -23.30
C SER A 93 3.85 -7.47 -22.81
N ARG A 94 2.58 -7.71 -23.17
CA ARG A 94 1.44 -6.89 -22.69
C ARG A 94 1.35 -6.81 -21.16
N GLN A 95 1.85 -7.81 -20.44
CA GLN A 95 1.87 -7.80 -18.98
C GLN A 95 2.97 -6.88 -18.45
N HIS A 96 4.14 -6.86 -19.09
CA HIS A 96 5.23 -5.94 -18.77
C HIS A 96 4.82 -4.48 -19.00
N ASP A 97 4.18 -4.16 -20.12
CA ASP A 97 3.72 -2.78 -20.41
C ASP A 97 2.67 -2.30 -19.38
N ARG A 98 1.81 -3.22 -18.94
CA ARG A 98 0.84 -2.97 -17.87
C ARG A 98 1.50 -2.77 -16.52
N ALA A 99 2.55 -3.52 -16.24
CA ALA A 99 3.34 -3.37 -15.01
C ALA A 99 4.09 -2.04 -15.03
N LEU A 100 4.69 -1.64 -16.16
CA LEU A 100 5.32 -0.33 -16.34
C LEU A 100 4.36 0.83 -16.05
N TRP A 101 3.14 0.78 -16.60
CA TRP A 101 2.14 1.80 -16.32
C TRP A 101 1.80 1.89 -14.82
N TRP A 102 1.63 0.76 -14.14
CA TRP A 102 1.38 0.76 -12.70
C TRP A 102 2.60 1.18 -11.88
N ALA A 103 3.81 0.85 -12.32
CA ALA A 103 5.05 1.29 -11.69
C ALA A 103 5.14 2.82 -11.72
N ASP A 104 4.81 3.45 -12.85
CA ASP A 104 4.72 4.91 -12.95
C ASP A 104 3.66 5.48 -12.00
N VAL A 105 2.48 4.87 -11.93
CA VAL A 105 1.42 5.31 -11.01
C VAL A 105 1.87 5.21 -9.54
N LEU A 106 2.48 4.08 -9.16
CA LEU A 106 2.96 3.85 -7.80
C LEU A 106 4.12 4.78 -7.45
N ASN A 107 5.09 4.97 -8.34
CA ASN A 107 6.23 5.86 -8.13
C ASN A 107 5.85 7.34 -8.11
N ASN A 108 4.76 7.74 -8.79
CA ASN A 108 4.20 9.09 -8.67
C ASN A 108 3.58 9.34 -7.28
N ILE A 109 3.09 8.29 -6.61
CA ILE A 109 2.51 8.39 -5.26
C ILE A 109 3.59 8.27 -4.18
N ASP A 110 4.51 7.33 -4.33
CA ASP A 110 5.64 7.06 -3.42
C ASP A 110 6.90 6.75 -4.26
N PRO A 111 7.82 7.73 -4.45
CA PRO A 111 8.98 7.52 -5.31
C PRO A 111 9.91 6.41 -4.82
N GLY A 112 10.23 5.46 -5.71
CA GLY A 112 11.11 4.32 -5.43
C GLY A 112 10.40 3.14 -4.74
N HIS A 113 9.08 3.04 -4.94
CA HIS A 113 8.25 1.99 -4.36
C HIS A 113 8.33 0.67 -5.14
N VAL A 114 8.57 0.76 -6.45
CA VAL A 114 8.76 -0.33 -7.42
C VAL A 114 9.82 0.08 -8.43
#